data_AF-A0A6C0CA92-F1
#
_entry.id   AF-A0A6C0CA92-F1
#
_cell.length_a   1.000
_cell.length_b   1.000
_cell.length_c   1.000
_cell.angle_alpha   90.00
_cell.angle_beta   90.00
_cell.angle_gamma   90.00
#
_symmetry.space_group_name_H-M   'P 1'
#
loop_
_entity.id
_entity.type
_entity.pdbx_description
1 polymer ?
#
loop_
_entity_poly.entity_id
_entity_poly.type
_entity_poly.pdbx_seq_one_letter_code
_entity_poly.pdbx_strand_id
1 'polypeptide(L)'
;MDHILYDDIFEELKQWLRPIDLYNLVQTCKSYRKMITMKDIKTSTIHEIDRRLCAIFGSDYDKFELVLKNSNAVVVGSLITQCILGEKWDDDIHIIVDSNELNYSFNETTRKFMFQEEDYKPGNVSDMKIIEYISLKFGSNFIFDTHHKIYNVALYIRGKNIMIDDISQIVYKERQKYDICKNTYRLGESLQYMHIHQINKIFTKHTNFYPDCALHKKYKARGFSFYDADDKIMPDRDIWRKMNIDIIKVTPCDNKSPEERLQILTKQEHGYVHKNYILVSGSSPEEDLYSVYRYPTPQGYIVSCFGESKKDCLFQEMYSGVEHLHYFYGINQTLFVINTCTDVNDPTNFL
;
A
#
# COMPACT_ATOMS: atom_id res chain seq x y z
N MET A 1 -4.07 -55.12 3.27
CA MET A 1 -4.79 -53.96 3.84
C MET A 1 -3.71 -52.92 3.98
N ASP A 2 -3.59 -52.02 3.02
CA ASP A 2 -2.48 -51.07 2.98
C ASP A 2 -2.65 -50.08 4.13
N HIS A 3 -1.64 -50.01 5.01
CA HIS A 3 -1.63 -49.09 6.12
C HIS A 3 -1.41 -47.68 5.58
N ILE A 4 -2.47 -46.88 5.49
CA ILE A 4 -2.36 -45.44 5.22
C ILE A 4 -1.69 -44.82 6.46
N LEU A 5 -0.45 -44.37 6.31
CA LEU A 5 0.25 -43.69 7.39
C LEU A 5 -0.31 -42.26 7.49
N TYR A 6 -0.42 -41.75 8.71
CA TYR A 6 -0.88 -40.38 8.97
C TYR A 6 -0.11 -39.33 8.15
N ASP A 7 1.17 -39.59 7.90
CA ASP A 7 2.05 -38.75 7.11
C ASP A 7 1.59 -38.66 5.64
N ASP A 8 1.10 -39.77 5.06
CA ASP A 8 0.63 -39.82 3.67
C ASP A 8 -0.62 -38.96 3.46
N ILE A 9 -1.57 -39.00 4.43
CA ILE A 9 -2.77 -38.15 4.40
C ILE A 9 -2.38 -36.68 4.55
N PHE A 10 -1.40 -36.38 5.41
CA PHE A 10 -0.99 -35.01 5.63
C PHE A 10 -0.28 -34.41 4.40
N GLU A 11 0.51 -35.19 3.67
CA GLU A 11 1.13 -34.75 2.41
C GLU A 11 0.08 -34.28 1.39
N GLU A 12 -1.04 -34.99 1.29
CA GLU A 12 -2.17 -34.57 0.45
C GLU A 12 -2.86 -33.32 1.02
N LEU A 13 -3.15 -33.29 2.32
CA LEU A 13 -3.82 -32.14 2.97
C LEU A 13 -3.02 -30.84 2.87
N LYS A 14 -1.69 -30.90 2.93
CA LYS A 14 -0.82 -29.71 2.85
C LYS A 14 -1.09 -28.87 1.60
N GLN A 15 -1.46 -29.50 0.48
CA GLN A 15 -1.70 -28.83 -0.80
C GLN A 15 -2.97 -27.96 -0.78
N TRP A 16 -3.91 -28.26 0.13
CA TRP A 16 -5.19 -27.56 0.27
C TRP A 16 -5.18 -26.47 1.34
N LEU A 17 -4.13 -26.42 2.16
CA LEU A 17 -3.99 -25.42 3.22
C LEU A 17 -3.43 -24.12 2.67
N ARG A 18 -3.92 -22.98 3.18
CA ARG A 18 -3.36 -21.66 2.84
C ARG A 18 -1.99 -21.47 3.52
N PRO A 19 -1.17 -20.52 3.04
CA PRO A 19 0.17 -20.33 3.61
C PRO A 19 0.14 -20.02 5.11
N ILE A 20 -0.81 -19.21 5.57
CA ILE A 20 -1.00 -18.90 7.00
C ILE A 20 -1.39 -20.13 7.83
N ASP A 21 -2.19 -21.03 7.28
CA ASP A 21 -2.64 -22.23 7.99
C ASP A 21 -1.46 -23.20 8.16
N LEU A 22 -0.66 -23.38 7.10
CA LEU A 22 0.60 -24.14 7.14
C LEU A 22 1.59 -23.55 8.17
N TYR A 23 1.77 -22.22 8.17
CA TYR A 23 2.63 -21.55 9.15
C TYR A 23 2.15 -21.80 10.59
N ASN A 24 0.85 -21.65 10.84
CA ASN A 24 0.27 -21.87 12.17
C ASN A 24 0.48 -23.31 12.62
N LEU A 25 0.31 -24.31 11.73
CA LEU A 25 0.58 -25.71 12.05
C LEU A 25 2.05 -25.94 12.48
N VAL A 26 3.01 -25.32 11.78
CA VAL A 26 4.44 -25.36 12.15
C VAL A 26 4.70 -24.85 13.57
N GLN A 27 3.89 -23.91 14.06
CA GLN A 27 4.02 -23.36 15.41
C GLN A 27 3.46 -24.29 16.50
N THR A 28 2.54 -25.21 16.16
CA THR A 28 1.87 -26.04 17.16
C THR A 28 2.74 -27.19 17.70
N CYS A 29 3.49 -27.89 16.85
CA CYS A 29 4.28 -29.04 17.30
C CYS A 29 5.53 -29.31 16.43
N LYS A 30 6.47 -30.08 17.01
CA LYS A 30 7.73 -30.45 16.34
C LYS A 30 7.52 -31.36 15.12
N SER A 31 6.40 -32.08 15.03
CA SER A 31 6.11 -32.97 13.90
C SER A 31 5.82 -32.17 12.64
N TYR A 32 4.83 -31.27 12.68
CA TYR A 32 4.51 -30.41 11.54
C TYR A 32 5.67 -29.52 11.12
N ARG A 33 6.48 -29.04 12.07
CA ARG A 33 7.72 -28.30 11.76
C ARG A 33 8.72 -29.10 10.91
N LYS A 34 8.76 -30.43 11.05
CA LYS A 34 9.62 -31.29 10.23
C LYS A 34 9.01 -31.59 8.86
N MET A 35 7.68 -31.64 8.77
CA MET A 35 6.94 -32.04 7.56
C MET A 35 6.62 -30.88 6.61
N ILE A 36 6.44 -29.68 7.14
CA ILE A 36 6.11 -28.48 6.36
C ILE A 36 7.39 -27.68 6.13
N THR A 37 7.74 -27.49 4.87
CA THR A 37 8.93 -26.79 4.42
C THR A 37 8.56 -25.43 3.82
N MET A 38 9.58 -24.59 3.62
CA MET A 38 9.41 -23.32 2.89
C MET A 38 8.92 -23.54 1.44
N LYS A 39 9.22 -24.70 0.84
CA LYS A 39 8.71 -25.07 -0.48
C LYS A 39 7.19 -25.18 -0.47
N ASP A 40 6.63 -25.87 0.54
CA ASP A 40 5.18 -26.02 0.69
C ASP A 40 4.49 -24.66 0.84
N ILE A 41 5.07 -23.75 1.65
CA ILE A 41 4.56 -22.38 1.82
C ILE A 41 4.58 -21.60 0.50
N LYS A 42 5.67 -21.68 -0.27
CA LYS A 42 5.78 -21.03 -1.57
C LYS A 42 4.76 -21.59 -2.57
N THR A 43 4.63 -22.91 -2.66
CA THR A 43 3.67 -23.57 -3.54
C THR A 43 2.23 -23.18 -3.18
N SER A 44 1.86 -23.24 -1.91
CA SER A 44 0.55 -22.78 -1.43
C SER A 44 0.30 -21.29 -1.73
N THR A 45 1.34 -20.45 -1.62
CA THR A 45 1.23 -19.03 -1.96
C THR A 45 0.98 -18.82 -3.46
N ILE A 46 1.66 -19.58 -4.32
CA ILE A 46 1.45 -19.53 -5.78
C ILE A 46 0.02 -19.97 -6.12
N HIS A 47 -0.45 -21.09 -5.58
CA HIS A 47 -1.83 -21.54 -5.79
C HIS A 47 -2.86 -20.47 -5.38
N GLU A 48 -2.62 -19.74 -4.30
CA GLU A 48 -3.50 -18.66 -3.86
C GLU A 48 -3.41 -17.41 -4.76
N ILE A 49 -2.24 -17.10 -5.32
CA ILE A 49 -2.08 -16.07 -6.37
C ILE A 49 -2.87 -16.46 -7.62
N ASP A 50 -2.62 -17.67 -8.14
CA ASP A 50 -3.26 -18.19 -9.36
C ASP A 50 -4.78 -18.25 -9.20
N ARG A 51 -5.28 -18.73 -8.05
CA ARG A 51 -6.71 -18.72 -7.72
C ARG A 51 -7.32 -17.31 -7.78
N ARG A 52 -6.63 -16.30 -7.24
CA ARG A 52 -7.12 -14.91 -7.24
C ARG A 52 -7.08 -14.28 -8.62
N LEU A 53 -6.00 -14.49 -9.36
CA LEU A 53 -5.88 -14.01 -10.72
C LEU A 53 -6.91 -14.70 -11.63
N CYS A 54 -7.14 -16.00 -11.47
CA CYS A 54 -8.18 -16.74 -12.17
C CYS A 54 -9.60 -16.20 -11.86
N ALA A 55 -9.88 -15.80 -10.60
CA ALA A 55 -11.14 -15.14 -10.28
C ALA A 55 -11.34 -13.80 -11.01
N ILE A 56 -10.25 -13.03 -11.20
CA ILE A 56 -10.26 -11.72 -11.87
C ILE A 56 -10.38 -11.87 -13.39
N PHE A 57 -9.54 -12.71 -14.00
CA PHE A 57 -9.49 -12.89 -15.46
C PHE A 57 -10.52 -13.91 -15.98
N GLY A 58 -11.04 -14.80 -15.13
CA GLY A 58 -12.03 -15.80 -15.49
C GLY A 58 -11.57 -16.71 -16.61
N SER A 59 -12.39 -16.85 -17.66
CA SER A 59 -12.09 -17.66 -18.84
C SER A 59 -10.84 -17.22 -19.62
N ASP A 60 -10.32 -16.03 -19.31
CA ASP A 60 -9.14 -15.48 -19.96
C ASP A 60 -7.85 -15.66 -19.16
N TYR A 61 -7.92 -16.35 -18.03
CA TYR A 61 -6.78 -16.57 -17.15
C TYR A 61 -5.62 -17.28 -17.87
N ASP A 62 -5.87 -18.38 -18.59
CA ASP A 62 -4.81 -19.13 -19.28
C ASP A 62 -4.07 -18.27 -20.32
N LYS A 63 -4.81 -17.40 -21.03
CA LYS A 63 -4.22 -16.45 -21.98
C LYS A 63 -3.38 -15.39 -21.26
N PHE A 64 -3.89 -14.87 -20.15
CA PHE A 64 -3.19 -13.90 -19.33
C PHE A 64 -1.90 -14.49 -18.71
N GLU A 65 -1.94 -15.73 -18.23
CA GLU A 65 -0.78 -16.45 -17.70
C GLU A 65 0.30 -16.62 -18.77
N LEU A 66 -0.09 -16.99 -20.00
CA LEU A 66 0.84 -17.15 -21.11
C LEU A 66 1.53 -15.83 -21.47
N VAL A 67 0.80 -14.72 -21.53
CA VAL A 67 1.40 -13.42 -21.89
C VAL A 67 2.24 -12.84 -20.75
N LEU A 68 1.93 -13.12 -19.47
CA LEU A 68 2.81 -12.81 -18.35
C LEU A 68 4.16 -13.50 -18.52
N LYS A 69 4.14 -14.79 -18.89
CA LYS A 69 5.34 -15.59 -19.14
C LYS A 69 6.14 -15.02 -20.32
N ASN A 70 5.49 -14.76 -21.44
CA ASN A 70 6.13 -14.21 -22.65
C ASN A 70 6.82 -12.87 -22.39
N SER A 71 6.26 -12.07 -21.48
CA SER A 71 6.75 -10.74 -21.11
C SER A 71 7.83 -10.78 -20.03
N ASN A 72 8.16 -11.98 -19.51
CA ASN A 72 9.01 -12.15 -18.33
C ASN A 72 8.52 -11.26 -17.14
N ALA A 73 7.21 -11.07 -17.07
CA ALA A 73 6.59 -10.13 -16.16
C ALA A 73 6.68 -10.63 -14.71
N VAL A 74 6.70 -9.69 -13.76
CA VAL A 74 6.82 -9.98 -12.33
C VAL A 74 5.62 -9.41 -11.59
N VAL A 75 4.83 -10.29 -10.99
CA VAL A 75 3.79 -9.87 -10.03
C VAL A 75 4.47 -9.47 -8.73
N VAL A 76 4.12 -8.31 -8.19
CA VAL A 76 4.73 -7.75 -6.97
C VAL A 76 3.71 -7.13 -6.04
N GLY A 77 4.19 -6.69 -4.88
CA GLY A 77 3.43 -5.83 -3.98
C GLY A 77 2.46 -6.59 -3.09
N SER A 78 1.41 -5.90 -2.66
CA SER A 78 0.57 -6.36 -1.56
C SER A 78 -0.28 -7.58 -1.90
N LEU A 79 -0.57 -7.87 -3.18
CA LEU A 79 -1.30 -9.08 -3.57
C LEU A 79 -0.64 -10.33 -2.99
N ILE A 80 0.69 -10.43 -3.11
CA ILE A 80 1.43 -11.60 -2.63
C ILE A 80 1.33 -11.72 -1.11
N THR A 81 1.48 -10.60 -0.41
CA THR A 81 1.37 -10.53 1.06
C THR A 81 -0.03 -10.91 1.54
N GLN A 82 -1.07 -10.49 0.81
CA GLN A 82 -2.44 -10.91 1.05
C GLN A 82 -2.62 -12.43 0.87
N CYS A 83 -1.99 -13.03 -0.15
CA CYS A 83 -2.02 -14.48 -0.36
C CYS A 83 -1.33 -15.22 0.79
N ILE A 84 -0.16 -14.74 1.25
CA ILE A 84 0.56 -15.31 2.39
C ILE A 84 -0.29 -15.26 3.66
N LEU A 85 -0.92 -14.13 3.94
CA LEU A 85 -1.74 -13.94 5.15
C LEU A 85 -3.14 -14.54 5.05
N GLY A 86 -3.58 -14.96 3.87
CA GLY A 86 -4.96 -15.39 3.64
C GLY A 86 -5.98 -14.23 3.76
N GLU A 87 -5.53 -12.99 3.58
CA GLU A 87 -6.35 -11.77 3.73
C GLU A 87 -6.78 -11.20 2.37
N LYS A 88 -7.74 -10.29 2.36
CA LYS A 88 -8.16 -9.53 1.17
C LYS A 88 -8.19 -8.06 1.52
N TRP A 89 -7.46 -7.26 0.76
CA TRP A 89 -7.43 -5.81 0.90
C TRP A 89 -7.91 -5.15 -0.40
N ASP A 90 -8.42 -3.93 -0.28
CA ASP A 90 -8.74 -3.13 -1.45
C ASP A 90 -7.48 -2.41 -1.95
N ASP A 91 -6.63 -3.18 -2.64
CA ASP A 91 -5.41 -2.71 -3.27
C ASP A 91 -5.41 -3.06 -4.77
N ASP A 92 -4.65 -2.29 -5.53
CA ASP A 92 -4.31 -2.58 -6.91
C ASP A 92 -3.33 -3.77 -6.99
N ILE A 93 -3.40 -4.51 -8.10
CA ILE A 93 -2.43 -5.56 -8.42
C ILE A 93 -1.32 -4.97 -9.25
N HIS A 94 -0.07 -5.20 -8.87
CA HIS A 94 1.10 -4.67 -9.57
C HIS A 94 1.82 -5.75 -10.34
N ILE A 95 2.11 -5.45 -11.60
CA ILE A 95 2.87 -6.28 -12.53
C ILE A 95 3.97 -5.41 -13.11
N ILE A 96 5.20 -5.92 -13.11
CA ILE A 96 6.36 -5.21 -13.65
C ILE A 96 6.77 -5.86 -14.96
N VAL A 97 7.06 -5.01 -15.94
CA VAL A 97 7.57 -5.43 -17.26
C VAL A 97 8.85 -4.66 -17.60
N ASP A 98 9.54 -5.11 -18.65
CA ASP A 98 10.69 -4.40 -19.20
C ASP A 98 10.28 -3.03 -19.76
N SER A 99 11.19 -2.06 -19.66
CA SER A 99 10.93 -0.68 -20.11
C SER A 99 10.60 -0.57 -21.58
N ASN A 100 11.21 -1.43 -22.41
CA ASN A 100 10.99 -1.42 -23.85
C ASN A 100 9.60 -1.94 -24.22
N GLU A 101 8.99 -2.76 -23.36
CA GLU A 101 7.70 -3.36 -23.63
C GLU A 101 6.56 -2.32 -23.58
N LEU A 102 6.49 -1.49 -22.53
CA LEU A 102 5.42 -0.47 -22.43
C LEU A 102 5.47 0.60 -23.53
N ASN A 103 6.63 0.80 -24.14
CA ASN A 103 6.82 1.78 -25.20
C ASN A 103 6.78 1.14 -26.60
N TYR A 104 6.72 -0.19 -26.66
CA TYR A 104 6.66 -0.92 -27.91
C TYR A 104 5.37 -0.56 -28.67
N SER A 105 5.54 -0.10 -29.91
CA SER A 105 4.44 0.27 -30.81
C SER A 105 3.50 1.35 -30.26
N PHE A 106 3.92 2.12 -29.25
CA PHE A 106 3.17 3.28 -28.80
C PHE A 106 3.41 4.47 -29.74
N ASN A 107 2.32 5.04 -30.26
CA ASN A 107 2.39 6.24 -31.08
C ASN A 107 2.14 7.46 -30.21
N GLU A 108 3.18 8.26 -30.02
CA GLU A 108 3.16 9.47 -29.20
C GLU A 108 2.17 10.52 -29.72
N THR A 109 2.02 10.64 -31.05
CA THR A 109 1.14 11.62 -31.68
C THR A 109 -0.34 11.29 -31.45
N THR A 110 -0.71 10.02 -31.60
CA THR A 110 -2.11 9.58 -31.41
C THR A 110 -2.41 9.17 -29.98
N ARG A 111 -1.37 9.05 -29.13
CA ARG A 111 -1.41 8.53 -27.76
C ARG A 111 -2.10 7.17 -27.68
N LYS A 112 -1.84 6.32 -28.67
CA LYS A 112 -2.42 4.98 -28.79
C LYS A 112 -1.34 3.97 -29.12
N PHE A 113 -1.52 2.76 -28.63
CA PHE A 113 -0.79 1.63 -29.15
C PHE A 113 -1.27 1.29 -30.56
N MET A 114 -0.33 1.16 -31.49
CA MET A 114 -0.56 0.89 -32.90
C MET A 114 -0.18 -0.55 -33.22
N PHE A 115 -0.96 -1.50 -32.70
CA PHE A 115 -0.82 -2.91 -33.07
C PHE A 115 -1.61 -3.18 -34.35
N GLN A 116 -0.98 -3.81 -35.35
CA GLN A 116 -1.66 -4.20 -36.58
C GLN A 116 -2.40 -5.51 -36.34
N GLU A 117 -3.72 -5.56 -36.56
CA GLU A 117 -4.51 -6.79 -36.39
C GLU A 117 -4.02 -7.93 -37.32
N GLU A 118 -3.41 -7.59 -38.46
CA GLU A 118 -2.84 -8.53 -39.43
C GLU A 118 -1.71 -9.39 -38.86
N ASP A 119 -0.98 -8.89 -37.86
CA ASP A 119 0.12 -9.59 -37.20
C ASP A 119 -0.38 -10.64 -36.18
N TYR A 120 -1.67 -10.59 -35.82
CA TYR A 120 -2.22 -11.38 -34.72
C TYR A 120 -3.43 -12.20 -35.16
N LYS A 121 -3.27 -13.53 -35.25
CA LYS A 121 -4.41 -14.42 -35.44
C LYS A 121 -5.36 -14.31 -34.24
N PRO A 122 -6.67 -14.01 -34.45
CA PRO A 122 -7.62 -13.88 -33.36
C PRO A 122 -7.58 -15.08 -32.40
N GLY A 123 -7.30 -14.82 -31.13
CA GLY A 123 -7.24 -15.83 -30.08
C GLY A 123 -5.89 -16.54 -29.89
N ASN A 124 -4.91 -16.34 -30.77
CA ASN A 124 -3.54 -16.83 -30.55
C ASN A 124 -2.73 -15.80 -29.76
N VAL A 125 -2.31 -16.15 -28.55
CA VAL A 125 -1.47 -15.30 -27.68
C VAL A 125 -0.07 -15.88 -27.46
N SER A 126 0.33 -16.90 -28.24
CA SER A 126 1.57 -17.67 -28.04
C SER A 126 2.82 -16.81 -27.95
N ASP A 127 2.89 -15.77 -28.78
CA ASP A 127 4.06 -14.88 -28.90
C ASP A 127 3.74 -13.45 -28.46
N MET A 128 2.54 -13.22 -27.92
CA MET A 128 2.13 -11.89 -27.48
C MET A 128 2.79 -11.52 -26.17
N LYS A 129 3.21 -10.25 -26.11
CA LYS A 129 3.55 -9.54 -24.88
C LYS A 129 2.29 -9.08 -24.15
N ILE A 130 2.41 -8.77 -22.86
CA ILE A 130 1.26 -8.46 -22.02
C ILE A 130 0.59 -7.16 -22.47
N ILE A 131 1.37 -6.19 -22.96
CA ILE A 131 0.83 -4.91 -23.43
C ILE A 131 0.02 -5.05 -24.73
N GLU A 132 0.45 -5.93 -25.63
CA GLU A 132 -0.25 -6.26 -26.87
C GLU A 132 -1.59 -6.90 -26.56
N TYR A 133 -1.56 -7.95 -25.73
CA TYR A 133 -2.74 -8.67 -25.28
C TYR A 133 -3.76 -7.73 -24.66
N ILE A 134 -3.32 -6.86 -23.78
CA ILE A 134 -4.19 -5.95 -23.04
C ILE A 134 -4.79 -4.88 -23.96
N SER A 135 -4.00 -4.33 -24.87
CA SER A 135 -4.47 -3.30 -25.80
C SER A 135 -5.48 -3.87 -26.80
N LEU A 136 -5.22 -5.05 -27.36
CA LEU A 136 -6.12 -5.71 -28.31
C LEU A 136 -7.41 -6.18 -27.62
N LYS A 137 -7.33 -6.66 -26.39
CA LYS A 137 -8.47 -7.26 -25.71
C LYS A 137 -9.35 -6.28 -24.98
N PHE A 138 -8.76 -5.33 -24.26
CA PHE A 138 -9.50 -4.42 -23.39
C PHE A 138 -9.71 -3.04 -24.03
N GLY A 139 -8.97 -2.71 -25.10
CA GLY A 139 -9.20 -1.55 -25.97
C GLY A 139 -8.91 -0.18 -25.35
N SER A 140 -9.44 0.09 -24.15
CA SER A 140 -9.32 1.36 -23.43
C SER A 140 -8.56 1.14 -22.12
N ASN A 141 -7.27 1.46 -22.12
CA ASN A 141 -6.43 1.44 -20.92
C ASN A 141 -6.09 2.88 -20.51
N PHE A 142 -5.97 3.14 -19.21
CA PHE A 142 -5.46 4.42 -18.73
C PHE A 142 -3.93 4.40 -18.84
N ILE A 143 -3.38 5.32 -19.63
CA ILE A 143 -1.94 5.42 -19.89
C ILE A 143 -1.39 6.62 -19.13
N PHE A 144 -0.37 6.39 -18.31
CA PHE A 144 0.38 7.46 -17.65
C PHE A 144 1.72 7.65 -18.37
N ASP A 145 1.87 8.80 -19.03
CA ASP A 145 3.08 9.20 -19.74
C ASP A 145 3.78 10.39 -19.04
N THR A 146 5.11 10.42 -19.10
CA THR A 146 5.87 11.66 -18.83
C THR A 146 6.97 11.79 -19.87
N HIS A 147 7.19 12.99 -20.41
CA HIS A 147 8.22 13.23 -21.43
C HIS A 147 8.20 12.21 -22.59
N HIS A 148 7.01 11.88 -23.09
CA HIS A 148 6.80 10.97 -24.23
C HIS A 148 7.14 9.48 -23.99
N LYS A 149 7.43 9.08 -22.74
CA LYS A 149 7.61 7.68 -22.37
C LYS A 149 6.44 7.19 -21.52
N ILE A 150 5.89 6.02 -21.85
CA ILE A 150 4.94 5.31 -21.00
C ILE A 150 5.70 4.62 -19.89
N TYR A 151 5.23 4.84 -18.67
CA TYR A 151 5.79 4.18 -17.50
C TYR A 151 4.79 3.35 -16.71
N ASN A 152 3.49 3.58 -16.93
CA ASN A 152 2.44 2.79 -16.31
C ASN A 152 1.23 2.68 -17.23
N VAL A 153 0.62 1.50 -17.24
CA VAL A 153 -0.68 1.23 -17.87
C VAL A 153 -1.60 0.63 -16.82
N ALA A 154 -2.79 1.21 -16.69
CA ALA A 154 -3.79 0.79 -15.73
C ALA A 154 -5.05 0.24 -16.44
N LEU A 155 -5.54 -0.89 -15.95
CA LEU A 155 -6.73 -1.58 -16.45
C LEU A 155 -7.64 -1.94 -15.29
N TYR A 156 -8.95 -1.86 -15.51
CA TYR A 156 -9.96 -2.23 -14.54
C TYR A 156 -10.71 -3.47 -14.99
N ILE A 157 -10.50 -4.59 -14.28
CA ILE A 157 -11.08 -5.88 -14.60
C ILE A 157 -11.88 -6.39 -13.40
N ARG A 158 -13.19 -6.59 -13.59
CA ARG A 158 -14.11 -7.15 -12.58
C ARG A 158 -13.97 -6.55 -11.17
N GLY A 159 -13.86 -5.23 -11.06
CA GLY A 159 -13.75 -4.58 -9.75
C GLY A 159 -12.33 -4.41 -9.24
N LYS A 160 -11.30 -4.75 -10.03
CA LYS A 160 -9.90 -4.64 -9.62
C LYS A 160 -9.04 -3.90 -10.64
N ASN A 161 -8.26 -2.95 -10.13
CA ASN A 161 -7.21 -2.29 -10.90
C ASN A 161 -6.00 -3.21 -11.01
N ILE A 162 -5.53 -3.38 -12.23
CA ILE A 162 -4.25 -4.00 -12.56
C ILE A 162 -3.35 -2.88 -13.07
N MET A 163 -2.19 -2.72 -12.42
CA MET A 163 -1.18 -1.72 -12.72
C MET A 163 0.01 -2.43 -13.35
N ILE A 164 0.35 -2.05 -14.57
CA ILE A 164 1.52 -2.56 -15.30
C ILE A 164 2.56 -1.46 -15.30
N ASP A 165 3.62 -1.68 -14.53
CA ASP A 165 4.67 -0.72 -14.24
C ASP A 165 5.96 -1.05 -15.02
N ASP A 166 6.60 -0.04 -15.57
CA ASP A 166 7.97 -0.14 -16.10
C ASP A 166 8.94 -0.37 -14.94
N ILE A 167 9.85 -1.35 -15.07
CA ILE A 167 10.87 -1.67 -14.05
C ILE A 167 11.75 -0.49 -13.61
N SER A 168 11.94 0.51 -14.48
CA SER A 168 12.72 1.72 -14.21
C SER A 168 11.97 2.75 -13.36
N GLN A 169 10.65 2.56 -13.12
CA GLN A 169 9.83 3.49 -12.35
C GLN A 169 10.37 3.71 -10.94
N ILE A 170 10.49 4.99 -10.59
CA ILE A 170 10.70 5.43 -9.21
C ILE A 170 9.54 4.95 -8.35
N VAL A 171 8.30 4.97 -8.85
CA VAL A 171 7.12 4.49 -8.11
C VAL A 171 7.26 3.03 -7.68
N TYR A 172 7.85 2.16 -8.50
CA TYR A 172 8.15 0.78 -8.09
C TYR A 172 9.18 0.75 -6.95
N LYS A 173 10.27 1.51 -7.07
CA LYS A 173 11.28 1.63 -6.00
C LYS A 173 10.70 2.19 -4.70
N GLU A 174 9.78 3.14 -4.80
CA GLU A 174 9.05 3.75 -3.69
C GLU A 174 8.11 2.73 -3.01
N ARG A 175 7.38 1.94 -3.79
CA ARG A 175 6.47 0.90 -3.27
C ARG A 175 7.22 -0.28 -2.63
N GLN A 176 8.48 -0.53 -3.01
CA GLN A 176 9.34 -1.52 -2.38
C GLN A 176 10.06 -1.05 -1.11
N LYS A 177 9.76 0.15 -0.61
CA LYS A 177 10.38 0.66 0.62
C LYS A 177 9.97 -0.13 1.86
N TYR A 178 8.75 -0.66 1.85
CA TYR A 178 8.29 -1.58 2.88
C TYR A 178 8.69 -3.03 2.54
N ASP A 179 9.25 -3.72 3.51
CA ASP A 179 9.72 -5.11 3.40
C ASP A 179 8.58 -6.04 2.99
N ILE A 180 7.37 -5.78 3.47
CA ILE A 180 6.16 -6.52 3.11
C ILE A 180 5.73 -6.34 1.63
N CYS A 181 6.36 -5.44 0.88
CA CYS A 181 6.10 -5.24 -0.55
C CYS A 181 7.21 -5.79 -1.45
N LYS A 182 8.28 -6.35 -0.88
CA LYS A 182 9.43 -6.89 -1.61
C LYS A 182 9.25 -8.32 -2.10
N ASN A 183 8.08 -8.92 -1.86
CA ASN A 183 7.74 -10.24 -2.38
C ASN A 183 7.54 -10.17 -3.90
N THR A 184 8.02 -11.17 -4.62
CA THR A 184 7.92 -11.22 -6.08
C THR A 184 7.55 -12.62 -6.56
N TYR A 185 6.74 -12.66 -7.61
CA TYR A 185 6.33 -13.87 -8.30
C TYR A 185 6.53 -13.71 -9.80
N ARG A 186 7.20 -14.69 -10.42
CA ARG A 186 7.46 -14.73 -11.87
C ARG A 186 7.19 -16.12 -12.41
N LEU A 187 6.51 -16.20 -13.54
CA LEU A 187 6.37 -17.42 -14.33
C LEU A 187 7.64 -17.63 -15.16
N GLY A 188 8.37 -18.72 -14.92
CA GLY A 188 9.52 -19.09 -15.74
C GLY A 188 9.18 -20.06 -16.87
N GLU A 189 10.17 -20.38 -17.70
CA GLU A 189 10.00 -21.32 -18.84
C GLU A 189 9.56 -22.71 -18.39
N SER A 190 10.19 -23.24 -17.34
CA SER A 190 9.97 -24.58 -16.78
C SER A 190 9.65 -24.59 -15.28
N LEU A 191 9.88 -23.48 -14.57
CA LEU A 191 9.68 -23.37 -13.12
C LEU A 191 9.10 -22.00 -12.76
N GLN A 192 8.15 -21.99 -11.83
CA GLN A 192 7.63 -20.79 -11.21
C GLN A 192 8.63 -20.28 -10.15
N TYR A 193 8.93 -18.98 -10.17
CA TYR A 193 9.88 -18.35 -9.25
C TYR A 193 9.15 -17.50 -8.23
N MET A 194 9.21 -17.93 -6.97
CA MET A 194 8.62 -17.22 -5.84
C MET A 194 9.70 -16.78 -4.84
N HIS A 195 9.79 -15.47 -4.65
CA HIS A 195 10.62 -14.84 -3.63
C HIS A 195 9.73 -14.24 -2.54
N ILE A 196 9.92 -14.70 -1.30
CA ILE A 196 9.26 -14.15 -0.12
C ILE A 196 10.33 -13.53 0.77
N HIS A 197 10.25 -12.22 0.95
CA HIS A 197 11.17 -11.45 1.77
C HIS A 197 10.71 -11.49 3.23
N GLN A 198 11.58 -11.95 4.13
CA GLN A 198 11.35 -11.98 5.59
C GLN A 198 10.01 -12.60 6.00
N ILE A 199 9.73 -13.83 5.56
CA ILE A 199 8.44 -14.49 5.75
C ILE A 199 7.90 -14.51 7.19
N ASN A 200 8.76 -14.75 8.17
CA ASN A 200 8.35 -14.76 9.58
C ASN A 200 7.79 -13.39 10.00
N LYS A 201 8.41 -12.29 9.54
CA LYS A 201 7.91 -10.95 9.83
C LYS A 201 6.57 -10.69 9.15
N ILE A 202 6.34 -11.20 7.93
CA ILE A 202 5.02 -11.13 7.28
C ILE A 202 3.96 -11.82 8.14
N PHE A 203 4.18 -13.08 8.53
CA PHE A 203 3.20 -13.84 9.32
C PHE A 203 2.93 -13.23 10.70
N THR A 204 3.94 -12.63 11.34
CA THR A 204 3.76 -11.91 12.61
C THR A 204 3.35 -10.45 12.41
N LYS A 205 3.01 -10.03 11.19
CA LYS A 205 2.62 -8.65 10.83
C LYS A 205 3.60 -7.59 11.32
N HIS A 206 4.87 -7.78 11.02
CA HIS A 206 5.95 -6.82 11.26
C HIS A 206 6.54 -6.33 9.93
N THR A 207 6.77 -5.02 9.80
CA THR A 207 7.45 -4.42 8.64
C THR A 207 8.37 -3.28 9.06
N ASN A 208 9.35 -2.92 8.24
CA ASN A 208 10.19 -1.77 8.52
C ASN A 208 9.38 -0.46 8.48
N PHE A 209 9.81 0.52 9.26
CA PHE A 209 9.37 1.90 9.18
C PHE A 209 9.87 2.56 7.89
N TYR A 210 9.02 3.39 7.26
CA TYR A 210 9.42 4.30 6.19
C TYR A 210 8.59 5.59 6.24
N PRO A 211 9.15 6.80 6.34
CA PRO A 211 8.44 8.04 6.68
C PRO A 211 7.41 8.48 5.62
N ASP A 212 6.25 7.83 5.65
CA ASP A 212 5.11 8.03 4.76
C ASP A 212 3.82 7.81 5.57
N CYS A 213 3.06 8.88 5.81
CA CYS A 213 1.85 8.82 6.64
C CYS A 213 0.77 7.91 6.04
N ALA A 214 0.59 7.94 4.71
CA ALA A 214 -0.47 7.20 4.04
C ALA A 214 -0.20 5.70 4.08
N LEU A 215 1.03 5.29 3.77
CA LEU A 215 1.42 3.87 3.84
C LEU A 215 1.44 3.35 5.27
N HIS A 216 1.89 4.15 6.24
CA HIS A 216 1.81 3.76 7.65
C HIS A 216 0.38 3.50 8.09
N LYS A 217 -0.52 4.42 7.79
CA LYS A 217 -1.94 4.29 8.10
C LYS A 217 -2.51 3.02 7.49
N LYS A 218 -2.29 2.84 6.19
CA LYS A 218 -2.70 1.66 5.42
C LYS A 218 -2.26 0.34 6.08
N TYR A 219 -1.00 0.21 6.47
CA TYR A 219 -0.49 -1.04 7.06
C TYR A 219 -0.84 -1.20 8.53
N LYS A 220 -0.96 -0.11 9.29
CA LYS A 220 -1.46 -0.13 10.66
C LYS A 220 -2.90 -0.63 10.72
N ALA A 221 -3.78 -0.13 9.85
CA ALA A 221 -5.16 -0.62 9.71
C ALA A 221 -5.23 -2.13 9.37
N ARG A 222 -4.17 -2.70 8.80
CA ARG A 222 -4.03 -4.14 8.50
C ARG A 222 -3.42 -4.94 9.66
N GLY A 223 -3.15 -4.29 10.79
CA GLY A 223 -2.58 -4.88 11.99
C GLY A 223 -1.06 -5.03 11.97
N PHE A 224 -0.35 -4.31 11.10
CA PHE A 224 1.11 -4.33 11.11
C PHE A 224 1.68 -3.42 12.19
N SER A 225 2.70 -3.92 12.89
CA SER A 225 3.61 -3.12 13.70
C SER A 225 4.90 -2.82 12.93
N PHE A 226 5.54 -1.71 13.27
CA PHE A 226 6.70 -1.20 12.54
C PHE A 226 7.97 -1.35 13.37
N TYR A 227 9.07 -1.81 12.76
CA TYR A 227 10.39 -1.80 13.39
C TYR A 227 11.29 -0.72 12.78
N ASP A 228 12.21 -0.21 13.60
CA ASP A 228 13.25 0.72 13.15
C ASP A 228 14.48 -0.02 12.58
N ALA A 229 15.54 0.73 12.24
CA ALA A 229 16.76 0.17 11.66
C ALA A 229 17.48 -0.84 12.57
N ASP A 230 17.18 -0.85 13.89
CA ASP A 230 17.76 -1.76 14.88
C ASP A 230 16.86 -2.99 15.13
N ASP A 231 15.88 -3.24 14.25
CA ASP A 231 14.87 -4.31 14.36
C ASP A 231 14.01 -4.21 15.65
N LYS A 232 13.96 -3.04 16.31
CA LYS A 232 13.11 -2.83 17.48
C LYS A 232 11.73 -2.36 17.05
N ILE A 233 10.69 -2.98 17.61
CA ILE A 233 9.31 -2.53 17.43
C ILE A 233 9.20 -1.09 17.95
N MET A 234 8.82 -0.20 17.06
CA MET A 234 8.69 1.21 17.32
C MET A 234 7.32 1.47 17.95
N PRO A 235 7.27 2.11 19.14
CA PRO A 235 6.02 2.49 19.75
C PRO A 235 5.39 3.66 19.00
N ASP A 236 4.07 3.74 19.05
CA ASP A 236 3.26 4.76 18.36
C ASP A 236 3.71 6.21 18.62
N ARG A 237 4.17 6.50 19.84
CA ARG A 237 4.67 7.82 20.23
C ARG A 237 5.93 8.26 19.46
N ASP A 238 6.72 7.32 18.96
CA ASP A 238 7.99 7.60 18.28
C ASP A 238 7.81 7.81 16.76
N ILE A 239 6.63 7.48 16.21
CA ILE A 239 6.29 7.59 14.79
C ILE A 239 6.52 9.01 14.28
N TRP A 240 5.99 10.02 14.99
CA TRP A 240 6.03 11.42 14.55
C TRP A 240 7.45 11.96 14.42
N ARG A 241 8.29 11.70 15.43
CA ARG A 241 9.70 12.06 15.40
C ARG A 241 10.43 11.41 14.22
N LYS A 242 10.16 10.12 13.95
CA LYS A 242 10.78 9.39 12.83
C LYS A 242 10.25 9.84 11.47
N MET A 243 9.04 10.40 11.41
CA MET A 243 8.48 11.05 10.23
C MET A 243 8.98 12.49 10.02
N ASN A 244 9.79 13.03 10.94
CA ASN A 244 10.16 14.44 10.98
C ASN A 244 8.93 15.36 11.02
N ILE A 245 7.92 14.96 11.80
CA ILE A 245 6.71 15.73 12.05
C ILE A 245 6.81 16.34 13.44
N ASP A 246 6.88 17.66 13.48
CA ASP A 246 6.87 18.42 14.73
C ASP A 246 5.47 18.42 15.34
N ILE A 247 5.39 18.41 16.67
CA ILE A 247 4.13 18.51 17.40
C ILE A 247 4.20 19.73 18.29
N ILE A 248 3.21 20.61 18.15
CA ILE A 248 3.06 21.83 18.94
C ILE A 248 1.78 21.70 19.73
N LYS A 249 1.90 21.74 21.07
CA LYS A 249 0.72 21.72 21.94
C LYS A 249 0.04 23.08 21.93
N VAL A 250 -1.29 23.07 21.77
CA VAL A 250 -2.12 24.27 21.71
C VAL A 250 -3.20 24.23 22.78
N THR A 251 -3.63 25.41 23.24
CA THR A 251 -4.64 25.53 24.32
C THR A 251 -5.88 26.21 23.77
N PRO A 252 -7.10 25.74 24.05
CA PRO A 252 -8.32 26.43 23.62
C PRO A 252 -8.36 27.88 24.12
N CYS A 253 -8.80 28.81 23.26
CA CYS A 253 -8.94 30.22 23.63
C CYS A 253 -10.20 30.52 24.45
N ASP A 254 -11.21 29.66 24.35
CA ASP A 254 -12.52 29.88 24.92
C ASP A 254 -13.01 28.68 25.75
N ASN A 255 -14.22 28.83 26.31
CA ASN A 255 -14.89 27.81 27.11
C ASN A 255 -15.70 26.82 26.27
N LYS A 256 -15.53 26.78 24.94
CA LYS A 256 -16.27 25.83 24.10
C LYS A 256 -15.96 24.40 24.55
N SER A 257 -16.92 23.51 24.42
CA SER A 257 -16.66 22.09 24.65
C SER A 257 -15.79 21.50 23.52
N PRO A 258 -15.12 20.37 23.74
CA PRO A 258 -14.45 19.63 22.66
C PRO A 258 -15.36 19.36 21.46
N GLU A 259 -16.63 19.01 21.71
CA GLU A 259 -17.62 18.74 20.66
C GLU A 259 -17.94 19.99 19.84
N GLU A 260 -18.08 21.16 20.48
CA GLU A 260 -18.32 22.43 19.79
C GLU A 260 -17.14 22.80 18.90
N ARG A 261 -15.90 22.66 19.41
CA ARG A 261 -14.69 22.90 18.59
C ARG A 261 -14.56 21.91 17.44
N LEU A 262 -14.85 20.63 17.66
CA LEU A 262 -14.86 19.62 16.59
C LEU A 262 -15.87 19.97 15.49
N GLN A 263 -17.05 20.50 15.83
CA GLN A 263 -18.00 20.97 14.82
C GLN A 263 -17.45 22.10 13.96
N ILE A 264 -16.73 23.05 14.56
CA ILE A 264 -16.03 24.11 13.82
C ILE A 264 -14.96 23.48 12.93
N LEU A 265 -14.19 22.53 13.46
CA LEU A 265 -13.14 21.83 12.72
C LEU A 265 -13.67 21.05 11.51
N THR A 266 -14.91 20.56 11.58
CA THR A 266 -15.57 19.81 10.50
C THR A 266 -16.20 20.71 9.43
N LYS A 267 -16.75 21.86 9.82
CA LYS A 267 -17.50 22.73 8.89
C LYS A 267 -16.63 23.68 8.07
N GLN A 268 -15.35 23.80 8.43
CA GLN A 268 -14.51 24.86 7.88
C GLN A 268 -13.92 24.55 6.50
N GLU A 269 -14.40 25.26 5.48
CA GLU A 269 -13.95 25.09 4.09
C GLU A 269 -12.69 25.91 3.76
N HIS A 270 -12.48 27.06 4.41
CA HIS A 270 -11.45 28.04 4.03
C HIS A 270 -10.13 27.89 4.82
N GLY A 271 -9.96 26.76 5.51
CA GLY A 271 -8.78 26.48 6.32
C GLY A 271 -8.68 27.38 7.57
N TYR A 272 -7.46 27.51 8.08
CA TYR A 272 -7.15 28.22 9.33
C TYR A 272 -5.96 29.14 9.12
N VAL A 273 -5.96 30.25 9.85
CA VAL A 273 -4.88 31.24 9.80
C VAL A 273 -4.36 31.52 11.21
N HIS A 274 -3.08 31.88 11.28
CA HIS A 274 -2.43 32.24 12.53
C HIS A 274 -2.31 33.76 12.63
N LYS A 275 -2.84 34.34 13.72
CA LYS A 275 -2.80 35.78 14.01
C LYS A 275 -2.39 36.01 15.46
N ASN A 276 -1.30 36.74 15.69
CA ASN A 276 -0.88 37.18 17.02
C ASN A 276 -0.97 36.08 18.11
N TYR A 277 -0.41 34.89 17.85
CA TYR A 277 -0.43 33.71 18.74
C TYR A 277 -1.75 32.96 18.83
N ILE A 278 -2.71 33.22 17.93
CA ILE A 278 -4.02 32.55 17.91
C ILE A 278 -4.20 31.87 16.56
N LEU A 279 -4.64 30.61 16.57
CA LEU A 279 -5.19 29.93 15.42
C LEU A 279 -6.69 30.23 15.34
N VAL A 280 -7.08 30.86 14.24
CA VAL A 280 -8.46 31.28 13.97
C VAL A 280 -9.01 30.56 12.75
N SER A 281 -10.32 30.39 12.69
CA SER A 281 -10.99 29.93 11.46
C SER A 281 -10.80 30.97 10.34
N GLY A 282 -10.42 30.53 9.14
CA GLY A 282 -10.31 31.38 7.95
C GLY A 282 -11.64 31.82 7.31
N SER A 283 -12.75 31.77 8.05
CA SER A 283 -14.10 32.12 7.58
C SER A 283 -14.50 33.47 8.15
N SER A 284 -15.52 34.12 7.56
CA SER A 284 -16.14 35.30 8.16
C SER A 284 -17.50 34.90 8.77
N PRO A 285 -17.75 35.15 10.07
CA PRO A 285 -16.81 35.72 11.05
C PRO A 285 -15.69 34.75 11.41
N GLU A 286 -14.53 35.31 11.74
CA GLU A 286 -13.39 34.53 12.24
C GLU A 286 -13.68 34.11 13.68
N GLU A 287 -13.37 32.86 14.00
CA GLU A 287 -13.49 32.32 15.36
C GLU A 287 -12.11 31.97 15.90
N ASP A 288 -11.77 32.53 17.07
CA ASP A 288 -10.57 32.15 17.83
C ASP A 288 -10.73 30.73 18.37
N LEU A 289 -9.79 29.85 18.03
CA LEU A 289 -9.86 28.44 18.44
C LEU A 289 -8.80 28.11 19.47
N TYR A 290 -7.53 28.34 19.14
CA TYR A 290 -6.42 27.90 19.98
C TYR A 290 -5.32 28.94 20.11
N SER A 291 -4.80 29.10 21.32
CA SER A 291 -3.58 29.83 21.61
C SER A 291 -2.37 28.95 21.30
N VAL A 292 -1.40 29.54 20.61
CA VAL A 292 -0.21 28.88 20.07
C VAL A 292 1.03 29.68 20.43
N TYR A 293 1.84 29.13 21.32
CA TYR A 293 3.05 29.79 21.82
C TYR A 293 4.24 29.69 20.86
N ARG A 294 4.22 28.70 19.97
CA ARG A 294 5.24 28.49 18.94
C ARG A 294 4.56 28.28 17.60
N TYR A 295 4.90 29.09 16.61
CA TYR A 295 4.36 28.95 15.27
C TYR A 295 5.50 28.70 14.28
N PRO A 296 5.35 27.75 13.33
CA PRO A 296 6.26 27.58 12.21
C PRO A 296 6.35 28.84 11.33
N THR A 297 7.10 28.79 10.23
CA THR A 297 7.22 29.94 9.32
C THR A 297 5.84 30.44 8.82
N PRO A 298 5.67 31.72 8.46
CA PRO A 298 4.35 32.28 8.10
C PRO A 298 3.79 31.82 6.74
N GLN A 299 4.50 30.97 6.01
CA GLN A 299 4.29 30.74 4.58
C GLN A 299 3.56 29.42 4.26
N GLY A 300 3.24 28.62 5.26
CA GLY A 300 2.49 27.38 5.07
C GLY A 300 0.98 27.56 5.16
N TYR A 301 0.26 26.45 5.00
CA TYR A 301 -1.19 26.40 5.09
C TYR A 301 -1.63 25.43 6.19
N ILE A 302 -2.78 25.74 6.83
CA ILE A 302 -3.32 24.95 7.94
C ILE A 302 -4.64 24.32 7.53
N VAL A 303 -4.78 23.02 7.79
CA VAL A 303 -5.97 22.25 7.47
C VAL A 303 -6.41 21.38 8.64
N SER A 304 -7.72 21.20 8.72
CA SER A 304 -8.35 20.19 9.57
C SER A 304 -8.55 18.90 8.77
N CYS A 305 -8.41 17.76 9.44
CA CYS A 305 -8.78 16.45 8.89
C CYS A 305 -10.20 16.00 9.29
N PHE A 306 -10.91 16.81 10.09
CA PHE A 306 -12.25 16.49 10.59
C PHE A 306 -13.39 16.84 9.63
N GLY A 307 -13.09 17.52 8.51
CA GLY A 307 -14.08 17.94 7.52
C GLY A 307 -14.81 16.81 6.79
N GLU A 308 -15.91 17.13 6.09
CA GLU A 308 -16.73 16.15 5.36
C GLU A 308 -15.94 15.37 4.29
N SER A 309 -14.88 15.96 3.75
CA SER A 309 -13.94 15.29 2.84
C SER A 309 -12.98 14.31 3.53
N LYS A 310 -13.17 14.01 4.83
CA LYS A 310 -12.37 13.12 5.70
C LYS A 310 -10.99 12.85 5.14
N LYS A 311 -10.09 13.83 5.28
CA LYS A 311 -8.73 13.67 4.78
C LYS A 311 -8.09 12.46 5.44
N ASP A 312 -7.37 11.69 4.64
CA ASP A 312 -6.68 10.48 5.04
C ASP A 312 -5.57 10.79 6.08
N CYS A 313 -5.95 10.91 7.35
CA CYS A 313 -5.06 11.33 8.44
C CYS A 313 -4.63 10.16 9.31
N LEU A 314 -3.32 9.94 9.42
CA LEU A 314 -2.73 8.94 10.33
C LEU A 314 -2.93 9.32 11.80
N PHE A 315 -2.80 10.60 12.14
CA PHE A 315 -2.92 11.05 13.54
C PHE A 315 -4.32 10.79 14.09
N GLN A 316 -5.36 11.13 13.32
CA GLN A 316 -6.75 10.83 13.66
C GLN A 316 -7.03 9.33 13.84
N GLU A 317 -6.35 8.46 13.06
CA GLU A 317 -6.51 7.01 13.21
C GLU A 317 -5.87 6.51 14.51
N MET A 318 -4.70 7.04 14.86
CA MET A 318 -3.97 6.63 16.06
C MET A 318 -4.54 7.21 17.35
N TYR A 319 -5.04 8.45 17.28
CA TYR A 319 -5.52 9.23 18.43
C TYR A 319 -6.93 9.75 18.14
N SER A 320 -7.87 8.81 18.00
CA SER A 320 -9.26 9.13 17.66
C SER A 320 -9.89 10.08 18.68
N GLY A 321 -10.46 11.17 18.19
CA GLY A 321 -11.12 12.19 19.02
C GLY A 321 -10.18 13.25 19.61
N VAL A 322 -8.87 13.14 19.40
CA VAL A 322 -7.93 14.19 19.79
C VAL A 322 -7.99 15.33 18.78
N GLU A 323 -8.38 16.51 19.22
CA GLU A 323 -8.42 17.72 18.40
C GLU A 323 -7.01 18.07 17.89
N HIS A 324 -6.90 18.22 16.57
CA HIS A 324 -5.64 18.60 15.94
C HIS A 324 -5.83 19.31 14.60
N LEU A 325 -4.80 20.04 14.20
CA LEU A 325 -4.66 20.68 12.90
C LEU A 325 -3.31 20.32 12.28
N HIS A 326 -3.27 20.27 10.95
CA HIS A 326 -2.04 20.04 10.20
C HIS A 326 -1.58 21.34 9.56
N TYR A 327 -0.34 21.71 9.83
CA TYR A 327 0.38 22.75 9.10
C TYR A 327 1.35 22.13 8.10
N PHE A 328 1.36 22.65 6.88
CA PHE A 328 2.22 22.18 5.81
C PHE A 328 3.02 23.33 5.20
N TYR A 329 4.33 23.14 5.04
CA TYR A 329 5.22 24.04 4.33
C TYR A 329 6.22 23.26 3.48
N GLY A 330 6.03 23.26 2.15
CA GLY A 330 6.75 22.36 1.26
C GLY A 330 6.48 20.90 1.63
N ILE A 331 7.53 20.15 1.94
CA ILE A 331 7.45 18.75 2.41
C ILE A 331 7.36 18.62 3.94
N ASN A 332 7.52 19.72 4.68
CA ASN A 332 7.51 19.69 6.14
C ASN A 332 6.08 19.76 6.65
N GLN A 333 5.81 18.97 7.69
CA GLN A 333 4.51 18.90 8.35
C GLN A 333 4.68 19.14 9.85
N THR A 334 3.75 19.91 10.42
CA THR A 334 3.64 20.14 11.86
C THR A 334 2.21 19.84 12.29
N LEU A 335 2.04 19.21 13.44
CA LEU A 335 0.76 18.95 14.07
C LEU A 335 0.54 19.93 15.22
N PHE A 336 -0.56 20.67 15.17
CA PHE A 336 -1.06 21.39 16.34
C PHE A 336 -2.03 20.47 17.06
N VAL A 337 -1.70 20.07 18.29
CA VAL A 337 -2.47 19.09 19.06
C VAL A 337 -2.94 19.74 20.35
N ILE A 338 -4.21 19.57 20.72
CA ILE A 338 -4.72 20.10 21.98
C ILE A 338 -3.91 19.56 23.18
N ASN A 339 -3.55 20.44 24.11
CA ASN A 339 -2.64 20.16 25.23
C ASN A 339 -3.14 19.10 26.24
N THR A 340 -4.36 18.58 26.06
CA THR A 340 -4.93 17.51 26.89
C THR A 340 -4.44 16.11 26.49
N CYS A 341 -3.78 15.96 25.34
CA CYS A 341 -3.20 14.67 24.95
C CYS A 341 -1.87 14.41 25.67
N THR A 342 -1.86 13.47 26.62
CA THR A 342 -0.67 13.06 27.40
C THR A 342 0.17 11.99 26.70
N ASP A 343 -0.42 11.23 25.79
CA ASP A 343 0.24 10.09 25.11
C ASP A 343 1.15 10.51 23.96
N VAL A 344 1.04 11.78 23.56
CA VAL A 344 1.85 12.40 22.52
C VAL A 344 2.86 13.33 23.18
N ASN A 345 4.11 12.88 23.21
CA ASN A 345 5.21 13.69 23.76
C ASN A 345 5.53 14.85 22.83
N ASP A 346 5.77 16.00 23.44
CA ASP A 346 6.35 17.15 22.77
C ASP A 346 7.82 16.83 22.44
N PRO A 347 8.28 16.93 21.17
CA PRO A 347 9.69 16.78 20.85
C PRO A 347 10.57 17.89 21.49
N THR A 348 10.00 18.92 22.12
CA THR A 348 10.77 20.02 22.75
C THR A 348 11.45 19.70 24.08
N ASN A 349 11.41 18.46 24.60
CA ASN A 349 12.23 18.10 25.77
C ASN A 349 13.74 17.94 25.47
N PHE A 350 14.22 18.33 24.29
CA PHE A 350 15.65 18.41 23.98
C PHE A 350 15.97 19.63 23.10
N LEU A 351 15.95 20.82 23.70
CA LEU A 351 17.01 21.86 23.71
C LEU A 351 16.46 23.22 24.15
#